data_AF-A0A448KQ60-F1
#
_entry.id   AF-A0A448KQ60-F1
#
_cell.length_a   1.000
_cell.length_b   1.000
_cell.length_c   1.000
_cell.angle_alpha   90.00
_cell.angle_beta   90.00
_cell.angle_gamma   90.00
#
_symmetry.space_group_name_H-M   'P 1'
#
loop_
_entity.id
_entity.type
_entity.pdbx_description
1 polymer ?
#
loop_
_entity_poly.entity_id
_entity_poly.type
_entity_poly.pdbx_seq_one_letter_code
_entity_poly.pdbx_strand_id
1 'polypeptide(L)'
;MSFLGVIGAVSSVVSSVCSTLGSFGSSLFKTIGAFLPYLKSIVDVVSAVVNSLGIFKKEYTPEDYGAALRQAEKKPEDFDSTNAYIDYLSAEMKAGRIDLNKEKSDIDKWADIALGVGLGIKSLNEKFKLQTSAEFWKGMGEKFNEDKIDEKDVGSILKNSSQNNINSEDLVRYMENQPLVNGTKPSDISQTLKIALKESKPELTEQEQKDKFNALLRND
;
A
#
# COMPACT_ATOMS: atom_id res chain seq x y z
N MET A 1 -22.80 18.23 -16.47
CA MET A 1 -21.82 18.67 -15.45
C MET A 1 -22.09 17.88 -14.17
N SER A 2 -21.48 16.70 -14.04
CA SER A 2 -21.54 15.90 -12.79
C SER A 2 -20.69 14.62 -12.96
N PHE A 3 -19.36 14.77 -13.03
CA PHE A 3 -18.39 13.66 -12.97
C PHE A 3 -17.19 13.98 -12.06
N LEU A 4 -17.33 14.97 -11.16
CA LEU A 4 -16.27 15.39 -10.23
C LEU A 4 -16.50 14.93 -8.77
N GLY A 5 -17.53 14.11 -8.51
CA GLY A 5 -17.95 13.77 -7.15
C GLY A 5 -17.44 12.43 -6.59
N VAL A 6 -16.87 11.54 -7.41
CA VAL A 6 -16.59 10.15 -6.99
C VAL A 6 -15.10 9.88 -6.71
N ILE A 7 -14.19 10.72 -7.20
CA ILE A 7 -12.73 10.52 -7.05
C ILE A 7 -12.23 10.98 -5.65
N GLY A 8 -12.99 11.84 -4.95
CA GLY A 8 -12.63 12.30 -3.60
C GLY A 8 -12.93 11.30 -2.48
N ALA A 9 -13.66 10.20 -2.75
CA ALA A 9 -14.10 9.29 -1.70
C ALA A 9 -13.04 8.24 -1.33
N VAL A 10 -12.19 7.82 -2.26
CA VAL A 10 -11.31 6.65 -2.07
C VAL A 10 -9.91 7.07 -1.59
N SER A 11 -9.37 8.20 -2.05
CA SER A 11 -8.21 8.90 -1.44
C SER A 11 -8.39 9.19 0.07
N SER A 12 -9.64 9.33 0.52
CA SER A 12 -10.00 9.52 1.92
C SER A 12 -9.78 8.28 2.78
N VAL A 13 -9.72 7.07 2.20
CA VAL A 13 -9.75 5.80 2.95
C VAL A 13 -8.37 5.38 3.45
N VAL A 14 -7.33 5.43 2.61
CA VAL A 14 -5.95 5.14 3.07
C VAL A 14 -5.45 6.28 3.94
N SER A 15 -5.77 7.53 3.58
CA SER A 15 -5.47 8.70 4.41
C SER A 15 -6.21 8.62 5.74
N SER A 16 -7.48 8.18 5.76
CA SER A 16 -8.22 7.99 7.00
C SER A 16 -7.64 6.84 7.81
N VAL A 17 -7.37 5.65 7.26
CA VAL A 17 -6.76 4.57 8.05
C VAL A 17 -5.40 5.01 8.62
N CYS A 18 -4.55 5.69 7.84
CA CYS A 18 -3.28 6.24 8.32
C CYS A 18 -3.46 7.34 9.38
N SER A 19 -4.50 8.17 9.28
CA SER A 19 -4.82 9.22 10.26
C SER A 19 -5.62 8.70 11.47
N THR A 20 -6.25 7.53 11.36
CA THR A 20 -7.13 6.92 12.36
C THR A 20 -6.37 5.93 13.26
N LEU A 21 -5.06 5.72 13.02
CA LEU A 21 -4.19 4.92 13.88
C LEU A 21 -4.19 5.39 15.35
N GLY A 22 -4.64 6.62 15.64
CA GLY A 22 -4.79 7.15 17.01
C GLY A 22 -6.22 7.19 17.58
N SER A 23 -7.27 6.89 16.80
CA SER A 23 -8.67 7.03 17.24
C SER A 23 -9.56 5.90 16.69
N PHE A 24 -9.48 4.73 17.32
CA PHE A 24 -10.31 3.58 16.98
C PHE A 24 -11.79 3.86 17.32
N GLY A 25 -12.68 3.90 16.32
CA GLY A 25 -14.10 4.23 16.52
C GLY A 25 -14.99 3.96 15.31
N SER A 26 -16.27 4.37 15.40
CA SER A 26 -17.33 4.11 14.40
C SER A 26 -16.96 4.50 12.95
N SER A 27 -16.10 5.52 12.78
CA SER A 27 -15.64 5.97 11.47
C SER A 27 -14.78 4.94 10.74
N LEU A 28 -13.91 4.21 11.47
CA LEU A 28 -13.08 3.14 10.90
C LEU A 28 -13.98 2.03 10.32
N PHE A 29 -15.03 1.65 11.04
CA PHE A 29 -15.97 0.60 10.60
C PHE A 29 -16.77 0.98 9.35
N LYS A 30 -17.18 2.25 9.22
CA LYS A 30 -17.85 2.74 8.00
C LYS A 30 -16.90 2.74 6.80
N THR A 31 -15.65 3.12 7.03
CA THR A 31 -14.60 3.12 6.01
C THR A 31 -14.27 1.70 5.55
N ILE A 32 -14.18 0.72 6.46
CA ILE A 32 -13.96 -0.69 6.14
C ILE A 32 -15.06 -1.21 5.21
N GLY A 33 -16.32 -0.90 5.47
CA GLY A 33 -17.45 -1.34 4.63
C GLY A 33 -17.32 -0.92 3.15
N ALA A 34 -16.85 0.30 2.88
CA ALA A 34 -16.59 0.77 1.52
C ALA A 34 -15.27 0.23 0.92
N PHE A 35 -14.34 -0.20 1.79
CA PHE A 35 -13.00 -0.66 1.45
C PHE A 35 -12.95 -2.16 1.12
N LEU A 36 -13.83 -2.97 1.75
CA LEU A 36 -13.92 -4.43 1.59
C LEU A 36 -13.76 -4.96 0.16
N PRO A 37 -14.43 -4.43 -0.89
CA PRO A 37 -14.32 -5.00 -2.24
C PRO A 37 -12.92 -4.87 -2.85
N TYR A 38 -12.12 -3.89 -2.42
CA TYR A 38 -10.76 -3.65 -2.91
C TYR A 38 -9.70 -4.06 -1.89
N LEU A 39 -10.12 -4.32 -0.65
CA LEU A 39 -9.25 -4.62 0.48
C LEU A 39 -8.39 -5.84 0.20
N LYS A 40 -8.96 -6.91 -0.38
CA LYS A 40 -8.18 -8.11 -0.70
C LYS A 40 -6.98 -7.80 -1.59
N SER A 41 -7.19 -7.12 -2.72
CA SER A 41 -6.11 -6.78 -3.65
C SER A 41 -5.05 -5.88 -3.02
N ILE A 42 -5.47 -4.92 -2.18
CA ILE A 42 -4.55 -4.04 -1.46
C ILE A 42 -3.78 -4.80 -0.39
N VAL A 43 -4.44 -5.67 0.38
CA VAL A 43 -3.83 -6.53 1.40
C VAL A 43 -2.75 -7.39 0.76
N ASP A 44 -3.07 -8.10 -0.32
CA ASP A 44 -2.16 -9.03 -0.97
C ASP A 44 -0.86 -8.33 -1.39
N VAL A 45 -0.99 -7.21 -2.13
CA VAL A 45 0.19 -6.47 -2.63
C VAL A 45 0.96 -5.76 -1.52
N VAL A 46 0.28 -5.08 -0.59
CA VAL A 46 0.96 -4.35 0.50
C VAL A 46 1.70 -5.34 1.39
N SER A 47 1.06 -6.45 1.76
CA SER A 47 1.66 -7.49 2.59
C SER A 47 2.91 -8.07 1.93
N ALA A 48 2.83 -8.38 0.64
CA ALA A 48 3.97 -8.92 -0.11
C ALA A 48 5.15 -7.93 -0.12
N VAL A 49 4.88 -6.65 -0.37
CA VAL A 49 5.91 -5.59 -0.42
C VAL A 49 6.52 -5.31 0.94
N VAL A 50 5.73 -5.17 2.01
CA VAL A 50 6.29 -4.91 3.34
C VAL A 50 7.10 -6.10 3.86
N ASN A 51 6.70 -7.33 3.53
CA ASN A 51 7.45 -8.53 3.88
C ASN A 51 8.74 -8.65 3.07
N SER A 52 8.72 -8.36 1.77
CA SER A 52 9.91 -8.43 0.91
C SER A 52 10.97 -7.39 1.29
N LEU A 53 10.53 -6.22 1.77
CA LEU A 53 11.39 -5.17 2.28
C LEU A 53 11.79 -5.36 3.76
N GLY A 54 11.31 -6.41 4.42
CA GLY A 54 11.61 -6.71 5.83
C GLY A 54 11.05 -5.68 6.82
N ILE A 55 10.03 -4.91 6.43
CA ILE A 55 9.35 -3.95 7.28
C ILE A 55 8.56 -4.70 8.34
N PHE A 56 7.71 -5.64 7.92
CA PHE A 56 7.04 -6.57 8.83
C PHE A 56 7.90 -7.81 9.03
N LYS A 57 7.99 -8.29 10.28
CA LYS A 57 8.59 -9.60 10.58
C LYS A 57 7.73 -10.71 9.98
N LYS A 58 8.37 -11.71 9.36
CA LYS A 58 7.73 -12.82 8.64
C LYS A 58 6.76 -13.67 9.49
N GLU A 59 6.93 -13.64 10.81
CA GLU A 59 6.13 -14.39 11.78
C GLU A 59 4.75 -13.74 12.02
N TYR A 60 4.57 -12.48 11.62
CA TYR A 60 3.37 -11.69 11.90
C TYR A 60 2.70 -11.25 10.59
N THR A 61 1.38 -11.24 10.61
CA THR A 61 0.52 -10.80 9.52
C THR A 61 0.12 -9.33 9.69
N PRO A 62 -0.40 -8.67 8.65
CA PRO A 62 -1.01 -7.35 8.82
C PRO A 62 -2.11 -7.34 9.89
N GLU A 63 -2.90 -8.42 10.02
CA GLU A 63 -3.90 -8.54 11.08
C GLU A 63 -3.25 -8.45 12.47
N ASP A 64 -2.11 -9.11 12.67
CA ASP A 64 -1.39 -9.09 13.95
C ASP A 64 -0.90 -7.67 14.29
N TYR A 65 -0.33 -6.95 13.32
CA TYR A 65 0.06 -5.55 13.51
C TYR A 65 -1.14 -4.64 13.78
N GLY A 66 -2.28 -4.88 13.15
CA GLY A 66 -3.52 -4.17 13.44
C GLY A 66 -4.06 -4.43 14.84
N ALA A 67 -4.02 -5.67 15.29
CA ALA A 67 -4.39 -6.06 16.65
C ALA A 67 -3.43 -5.43 17.67
N ALA A 68 -2.14 -5.44 17.38
CA ALA A 68 -1.11 -4.82 18.21
C ALA A 68 -1.29 -3.30 18.30
N LEU A 69 -1.61 -2.64 17.20
CA LEU A 69 -1.97 -1.21 17.16
C LEU A 69 -3.10 -0.85 18.12
N ARG A 70 -4.14 -1.70 18.24
CA ARG A 70 -5.27 -1.47 19.13
C ARG A 70 -4.97 -1.74 20.60
N GLN A 71 -4.01 -2.63 20.87
CA GLN A 71 -3.71 -3.11 22.22
C GLN A 71 -2.48 -2.42 22.84
N ALA A 72 -1.58 -1.89 22.02
CA ALA A 72 -0.35 -1.27 22.47
C ALA A 72 -0.62 -0.02 23.31
N GLU A 73 0.11 0.09 24.42
CA GLU A 73 0.03 1.27 25.29
C GLU A 73 0.62 2.52 24.63
N LYS A 74 1.71 2.35 23.90
CA LYS A 74 2.38 3.42 23.15
C LYS A 74 1.74 3.61 21.79
N LYS A 75 1.66 4.87 21.37
CA LYS A 75 1.11 5.28 20.09
C LYS A 75 2.22 5.51 19.06
N PRO A 76 1.90 5.54 17.75
CA PRO A 76 2.89 5.85 16.73
C PRO A 76 3.61 7.19 16.95
N GLU A 77 2.95 8.17 17.57
CA GLU A 77 3.51 9.50 17.85
C GLU A 77 4.62 9.49 18.92
N ASP A 78 4.75 8.40 19.68
CA ASP A 78 5.82 8.24 20.69
C ASP A 78 7.16 7.81 20.06
N PHE A 79 7.24 7.73 18.73
CA PHE A 79 8.40 7.20 17.99
C PHE A 79 8.82 8.14 16.85
N ASP A 80 10.12 8.19 16.58
CA ASP A 80 10.72 9.04 15.54
C ASP A 80 10.41 8.58 14.10
N SER A 81 9.95 7.34 13.93
CA SER A 81 9.62 6.75 12.63
C SER A 81 8.54 5.68 12.75
N THR A 82 7.79 5.47 11.67
CA THR A 82 6.82 4.38 11.58
C THR A 82 7.51 3.02 11.73
N ASN A 83 8.75 2.87 11.24
CA ASN A 83 9.52 1.63 11.38
C ASN A 83 9.93 1.35 12.83
N ALA A 84 10.33 2.38 13.60
CA ALA A 84 10.61 2.20 15.02
C ALA A 84 9.36 1.74 15.79
N TYR A 85 8.19 2.26 15.42
CA TYR A 85 6.93 1.81 15.99
C TYR A 85 6.58 0.35 15.61
N ILE A 86 6.80 -0.04 14.35
CA ILE A 86 6.61 -1.44 13.89
C ILE A 86 7.55 -2.41 14.63
N ASP A 87 8.81 -2.02 14.85
CA ASP A 87 9.76 -2.82 15.61
C ASP A 87 9.32 -2.95 17.09
N TYR A 88 8.79 -1.88 17.68
CA TYR A 88 8.17 -1.92 19.01
C TYR A 88 6.99 -2.90 19.05
N LEU A 89 6.01 -2.79 18.13
CA LEU A 89 4.87 -3.71 18.08
C LEU A 89 5.31 -5.17 17.94
N SER A 90 6.33 -5.42 17.10
CA SER A 90 6.93 -6.75 16.95
C SER A 90 7.49 -7.29 18.27
N ALA A 91 8.16 -6.43 19.05
CA ALA A 91 8.71 -6.79 20.35
C ALA A 91 7.61 -7.05 21.39
N GLU A 92 6.53 -6.26 21.39
CA GLU A 92 5.38 -6.45 22.27
C GLU A 92 4.65 -7.79 21.98
N MET A 93 4.42 -8.10 20.70
CA MET A 93 3.84 -9.37 20.27
C MET A 93 4.74 -10.55 20.68
N LYS A 94 6.05 -10.45 20.44
CA LYS A 94 7.02 -11.49 20.82
C LYS A 94 7.09 -11.71 22.33
N ALA A 95 6.92 -10.66 23.12
CA ALA A 95 6.91 -10.73 24.57
C ALA A 95 5.58 -11.22 25.15
N GLY A 96 4.56 -11.48 24.31
CA GLY A 96 3.24 -11.92 24.75
C GLY A 96 2.43 -10.82 25.44
N ARG A 97 2.78 -9.54 25.24
CA ARG A 97 2.02 -8.38 25.76
C ARG A 97 0.83 -8.01 24.90
N ILE A 98 0.77 -8.52 23.67
CA ILE A 98 -0.37 -8.40 22.77
C ILE A 98 -1.06 -9.76 22.69
N ASP A 99 -2.36 -9.80 22.94
CA ASP A 99 -3.17 -11.00 22.78
C ASP A 99 -3.65 -11.12 21.32
N LEU A 100 -2.90 -11.89 20.52
CA LEU A 100 -3.25 -12.21 19.13
C LEU A 100 -4.30 -13.32 19.02
N ASN A 101 -4.54 -14.09 20.09
CA ASN A 101 -5.45 -15.23 20.10
C ASN A 101 -6.85 -14.88 20.63
N LYS A 102 -7.06 -13.63 21.07
CA LYS A 102 -8.36 -13.12 21.48
C LYS A 102 -9.40 -13.42 20.42
N GLU A 103 -10.57 -13.92 20.84
CA GLU A 103 -11.69 -14.12 19.92
C GLU A 103 -12.14 -12.77 19.32
N LYS A 104 -12.26 -12.73 17.99
CA LYS A 104 -12.60 -11.54 17.23
C LYS A 104 -13.84 -11.79 16.38
N SER A 105 -14.75 -10.82 16.38
CA SER A 105 -15.80 -10.76 15.36
C SER A 105 -15.17 -10.58 13.96
N ASP A 106 -15.90 -10.91 12.90
CA ASP A 106 -15.40 -10.70 11.53
C ASP A 106 -15.08 -9.23 11.25
N ILE A 107 -15.87 -8.31 11.80
CA ILE A 107 -15.62 -6.88 11.64
C ILE A 107 -14.37 -6.42 12.40
N ASP A 108 -14.05 -7.03 13.54
CA ASP A 108 -12.80 -6.78 14.25
C ASP A 108 -11.58 -7.28 13.47
N LYS A 109 -11.67 -8.46 12.85
CA LYS A 109 -10.60 -8.99 11.98
C LYS A 109 -10.35 -8.07 10.80
N TRP A 110 -11.41 -7.63 10.12
CA TRP A 110 -11.28 -6.69 9.02
C TRP A 110 -10.73 -5.33 9.46
N ALA A 111 -11.06 -4.88 10.67
CA ALA A 111 -10.46 -3.67 11.23
C ALA A 111 -8.97 -3.84 11.49
N ASP A 112 -8.55 -4.95 12.07
CA ASP A 112 -7.13 -5.27 12.26
C ASP A 112 -6.38 -5.33 10.93
N ILE A 113 -6.91 -6.05 9.94
CA ILE A 113 -6.32 -6.12 8.59
C ILE A 113 -6.16 -4.71 7.99
N ALA A 114 -7.21 -3.89 8.03
CA ALA A 114 -7.16 -2.53 7.48
C ALA A 114 -6.11 -1.68 8.19
N LEU A 115 -6.05 -1.73 9.52
CA LEU A 115 -5.07 -1.00 10.33
C LEU A 115 -3.64 -1.43 10.03
N GLY A 116 -3.38 -2.74 9.94
CA GLY A 116 -2.07 -3.27 9.60
C GLY A 116 -1.63 -2.90 8.18
N VAL A 117 -2.53 -2.98 7.20
CA VAL A 117 -2.28 -2.49 5.84
C VAL A 117 -1.97 -1.00 5.84
N GLY A 118 -2.74 -0.20 6.57
CA GLY A 118 -2.50 1.24 6.70
C GLY A 118 -1.13 1.55 7.31
N LEU A 119 -0.73 0.79 8.33
CA LEU A 119 0.60 0.89 8.92
C LEU A 119 1.70 0.54 7.91
N GLY A 120 1.50 -0.51 7.13
CA GLY A 120 2.39 -0.90 6.04
C GLY A 120 2.54 0.19 4.99
N ILE A 121 1.42 0.74 4.51
CA ILE A 121 1.41 1.86 3.55
C ILE A 121 2.13 3.09 4.13
N LYS A 122 1.87 3.44 5.40
CA LYS A 122 2.54 4.57 6.07
C LYS A 122 4.05 4.37 6.12
N SER A 123 4.51 3.17 6.48
CA SER A 123 5.94 2.83 6.48
C SER A 123 6.55 2.91 5.08
N LEU A 124 5.86 2.42 4.04
CA LEU A 124 6.33 2.51 2.66
C LEU A 124 6.42 3.96 2.18
N ASN A 125 5.41 4.78 2.48
CA ASN A 125 5.40 6.21 2.18
C ASN A 125 6.57 6.93 2.87
N GLU A 126 6.84 6.64 4.13
CA GLU A 126 7.97 7.20 4.86
C GLU A 126 9.32 6.75 4.25
N LYS A 127 9.47 5.44 4.00
CA LYS A 127 10.69 4.85 3.42
C LYS A 127 11.04 5.42 2.06
N PHE A 128 10.04 5.59 1.20
CA PHE A 128 10.22 6.10 -0.17
C PHE A 128 9.93 7.60 -0.29
N LYS A 129 9.60 8.31 0.79
CA LYS A 129 9.22 9.73 0.75
C LYS A 129 8.13 10.03 -0.28
N LEU A 130 7.12 9.17 -0.33
CA LEU A 130 5.96 9.27 -1.22
C LEU A 130 4.68 9.49 -0.42
N GLN A 131 3.62 9.91 -1.13
CA GLN A 131 2.27 9.92 -0.61
C GLN A 131 1.37 9.15 -1.58
N THR A 132 1.27 7.84 -1.40
CA THR A 132 0.43 6.97 -2.22
C THR A 132 -1.05 7.09 -1.84
N SER A 133 -1.94 7.03 -2.83
CA SER A 133 -3.39 6.96 -2.62
C SER A 133 -3.92 5.52 -2.53
N ALA A 134 -5.18 5.38 -2.13
CA ALA A 134 -5.88 4.08 -2.15
C ALA A 134 -6.06 3.54 -3.57
N GLU A 135 -6.32 4.43 -4.54
CA GLU A 135 -6.44 4.10 -5.96
C GLU A 135 -5.13 3.55 -6.52
N PHE A 136 -4.00 4.13 -6.13
CA PHE A 136 -2.68 3.59 -6.47
C PHE A 136 -2.54 2.15 -5.97
N TRP A 137 -2.84 1.88 -4.70
CA TRP A 137 -2.71 0.54 -4.14
C TRP A 137 -3.71 -0.46 -4.71
N LYS A 138 -4.93 0.00 -5.05
CA LYS A 138 -5.90 -0.81 -5.78
C LYS A 138 -5.35 -1.21 -7.16
N GLY A 139 -4.87 -0.24 -7.95
CA GLY A 139 -4.34 -0.51 -9.28
C GLY A 139 -3.10 -1.41 -9.27
N MET A 140 -2.23 -1.26 -8.26
CA MET A 140 -1.12 -2.19 -8.03
C MET A 140 -1.62 -3.57 -7.62
N GLY A 141 -2.59 -3.65 -6.70
CA GLY A 141 -3.15 -4.91 -6.22
C GLY A 141 -3.84 -5.71 -7.32
N GLU A 142 -4.57 -5.05 -8.22
CA GLU A 142 -5.19 -5.69 -9.39
C GLU A 142 -4.12 -6.31 -10.30
N LYS A 143 -3.08 -5.55 -10.66
CA LYS A 143 -1.98 -6.07 -11.50
C LYS A 143 -1.17 -7.16 -10.82
N PHE A 144 -1.01 -7.08 -9.50
CA PHE A 144 -0.34 -8.09 -8.69
C PHE A 144 -1.14 -9.41 -8.70
N ASN A 145 -2.45 -9.32 -8.50
CA ASN A 145 -3.34 -10.49 -8.52
C ASN A 145 -3.54 -11.09 -9.92
N GLU A 146 -3.27 -10.31 -10.97
CA GLU A 146 -3.23 -10.77 -12.37
C GLU A 146 -1.86 -11.33 -12.80
N ASP A 147 -0.92 -11.51 -11.86
CA ASP A 147 0.47 -11.97 -12.09
C ASP A 147 1.27 -11.08 -13.07
N LYS A 148 0.84 -9.84 -13.30
CA LYS A 148 1.52 -8.88 -14.18
C LYS A 148 2.72 -8.23 -13.49
N ILE A 149 2.63 -8.09 -12.17
CA ILE A 149 3.71 -7.60 -11.29
C ILE A 149 3.83 -8.45 -10.06
N ASP A 150 5.02 -8.45 -9.46
CA ASP A 150 5.27 -9.00 -8.14
C ASP A 150 5.70 -7.92 -7.14
N GLU A 151 6.07 -8.32 -5.93
CA GLU A 151 6.44 -7.42 -4.86
C GLU A 151 7.75 -6.65 -5.13
N LYS A 152 8.65 -7.21 -5.95
CA LYS A 152 9.89 -6.53 -6.35
C LYS A 152 9.60 -5.46 -7.40
N ASP A 153 8.69 -5.75 -8.32
CA ASP A 153 8.21 -4.79 -9.31
C ASP A 153 7.58 -3.58 -8.59
N VAL A 154 6.67 -3.81 -7.64
CA VAL A 154 6.01 -2.73 -6.88
C VAL A 154 7.04 -1.94 -6.04
N GLY A 155 7.95 -2.62 -5.33
CA GLY A 155 9.00 -1.96 -4.57
C GLY A 155 9.91 -1.08 -5.44
N SER A 156 10.25 -1.55 -6.64
CA SER A 156 11.06 -0.80 -7.60
C SER A 156 10.30 0.38 -8.20
N ILE A 157 8.99 0.23 -8.44
CA ILE A 157 8.12 1.33 -8.89
C ILE A 157 8.05 2.43 -7.84
N LEU A 158 7.85 2.09 -6.55
CA LEU A 158 7.86 3.08 -5.45
C LEU A 158 9.19 3.83 -5.39
N LYS A 159 10.31 3.09 -5.41
CA LYS A 159 11.65 3.68 -5.37
C LYS A 159 11.89 4.65 -6.53
N ASN A 160 11.64 4.21 -7.76
CA ASN A 160 11.92 5.01 -8.95
C ASN A 160 10.94 6.19 -9.09
N SER A 161 9.69 6.03 -8.66
CA SER A 161 8.73 7.15 -8.64
C SER A 161 9.18 8.24 -7.69
N SER A 162 9.69 7.87 -6.51
CA SER A 162 10.29 8.83 -5.57
C SER A 162 11.48 9.56 -6.18
N GLN A 163 12.44 8.82 -6.74
CA GLN A 163 13.67 9.38 -7.31
C GLN A 163 13.39 10.33 -8.48
N ASN A 164 12.35 10.03 -9.27
CA ASN A 164 11.98 10.80 -10.45
C ASN A 164 10.84 11.80 -10.16
N ASN A 165 10.44 11.99 -8.89
CA ASN A 165 9.35 12.88 -8.47
C ASN A 165 8.02 12.62 -9.21
N ILE A 166 7.71 11.35 -9.50
CA ILE A 166 6.46 10.94 -10.14
C ILE A 166 5.37 10.81 -9.08
N ASN A 167 4.27 11.54 -9.29
CA ASN A 167 3.10 11.44 -8.42
C ASN A 167 2.40 10.08 -8.61
N SER A 168 2.02 9.42 -7.51
CA SER A 168 1.37 8.10 -7.54
C SER A 168 0.02 8.10 -8.24
N GLU A 169 -0.72 9.22 -8.20
CA GLU A 169 -2.01 9.37 -8.88
C GLU A 169 -1.81 9.43 -10.40
N ASP A 170 -0.86 10.22 -10.88
CA ASP A 170 -0.53 10.27 -12.31
C ASP A 170 0.00 8.90 -12.80
N LEU A 171 0.71 8.18 -11.94
CA LEU A 171 1.22 6.84 -12.25
C LEU A 171 0.08 5.83 -12.48
N VAL A 172 -0.90 5.75 -11.57
CA VAL A 172 -2.04 4.83 -11.75
C VAL A 172 -2.94 5.26 -12.90
N ARG A 173 -3.17 6.57 -13.08
CA ARG A 173 -3.92 7.12 -14.22
C ARG A 173 -3.25 6.76 -15.55
N TYR A 174 -1.93 6.85 -15.64
CA TYR A 174 -1.18 6.43 -16.82
C TYR A 174 -1.38 4.94 -17.12
N MET A 175 -1.29 4.08 -16.10
CA MET A 175 -1.54 2.64 -16.26
C MET A 175 -2.97 2.32 -16.69
N GLU A 176 -3.94 3.15 -16.29
CA GLU A 176 -5.35 2.99 -16.61
C GLU A 176 -5.77 3.74 -17.89
N ASN A 177 -4.84 4.31 -18.65
CA ASN A 177 -5.14 5.12 -19.84
C ASN A 177 -6.12 6.28 -19.52
N GLN A 178 -5.91 6.96 -18.39
CA GLN A 178 -6.69 8.09 -17.93
C GLN A 178 -5.92 9.42 -18.04
N PRO A 179 -6.62 10.57 -18.13
CA PRO A 179 -5.97 11.88 -18.12
C PRO A 179 -5.17 12.13 -16.84
N LEU A 180 -3.93 12.58 -17.00
CA LEU A 180 -3.04 12.99 -15.92
C LEU A 180 -3.50 14.32 -15.32
N VAL A 181 -3.26 14.53 -14.03
CA VAL A 181 -3.81 15.69 -13.29
C VAL A 181 -2.76 16.51 -12.55
N ASN A 182 -1.54 16.00 -12.40
CA ASN A 182 -0.45 16.72 -11.72
C ASN A 182 0.62 17.28 -12.67
N GLY A 183 0.34 17.32 -13.97
CA GLY A 183 1.24 17.91 -14.98
C GLY A 183 2.47 17.06 -15.30
N THR A 184 2.56 15.84 -14.78
CA THR A 184 3.63 14.88 -15.13
C THR A 184 3.53 14.52 -16.61
N LYS A 185 4.65 14.47 -17.34
CA LYS A 185 4.61 14.07 -18.75
C LYS A 185 4.44 12.56 -18.85
N PRO A 186 3.61 12.05 -19.79
CA PRO A 186 3.48 10.61 -20.03
C PRO A 186 4.82 9.90 -20.32
N SER A 187 5.76 10.61 -20.97
CA SER A 187 7.12 10.10 -21.23
C SER A 187 7.89 9.81 -19.96
N ASP A 188 7.76 10.66 -18.95
CA ASP A 188 8.53 10.59 -17.71
C ASP A 188 8.00 9.44 -16.84
N ILE A 189 6.68 9.23 -16.84
CA ILE A 189 6.04 8.07 -16.22
C ILE A 189 6.46 6.78 -16.93
N SER A 190 6.37 6.76 -18.28
CA SER A 190 6.77 5.60 -19.08
C SER A 190 8.22 5.20 -18.82
N GLN A 191 9.14 6.18 -18.81
CA GLN A 191 10.55 5.96 -18.53
C GLN A 191 10.77 5.45 -17.11
N THR A 192 10.10 6.04 -16.11
CA THR A 192 10.18 5.60 -14.71
C THR A 192 9.74 4.15 -14.55
N LEU A 193 8.63 3.75 -15.18
CA LEU A 193 8.16 2.36 -15.13
C LEU A 193 9.12 1.40 -15.82
N LYS A 194 9.67 1.77 -16.98
CA LYS A 194 10.68 0.95 -17.67
C LYS A 194 11.95 0.76 -16.84
N ILE A 195 12.43 1.82 -16.19
CA ILE A 195 13.58 1.74 -15.29
C ILE A 195 13.26 0.83 -14.10
N ALA A 196 12.09 1.00 -13.49
CA ALA A 196 11.66 0.19 -12.35
C ALA A 196 11.58 -1.31 -12.68
N LEU A 197 10.98 -1.68 -13.81
CA LEU A 197 10.88 -3.07 -14.25
C LEU A 197 12.24 -3.67 -14.63
N LYS A 198 13.13 -2.85 -15.19
CA LYS A 198 14.51 -3.27 -15.48
C LYS A 198 15.30 -3.49 -14.20
N GLU A 199 15.09 -2.66 -13.19
CA GLU A 199 15.76 -2.79 -11.89
C GLU A 199 15.23 -3.99 -11.09
N SER A 200 13.93 -4.26 -11.13
CA SER A 200 13.34 -5.39 -10.40
C SER A 200 13.78 -6.75 -10.97
N LYS A 201 13.95 -6.84 -12.30
CA LYS A 201 14.28 -8.06 -13.04
C LYS A 201 15.32 -7.81 -14.14
N PRO A 202 16.59 -7.55 -13.77
CA PRO A 202 17.65 -7.25 -14.74
C PRO A 202 17.98 -8.41 -15.69
N GLU A 203 17.53 -9.62 -15.37
CA GLU A 203 17.73 -10.84 -16.15
C GLU A 203 16.82 -10.96 -17.39
N LEU A 204 15.73 -10.19 -17.46
CA LEU A 204 14.80 -10.24 -18.59
C LEU A 204 15.40 -9.60 -19.85
N THR A 205 15.09 -10.18 -21.01
CA THR A 205 15.43 -9.62 -22.32
C THR A 205 14.67 -8.31 -22.57
N GLU A 206 15.13 -7.51 -23.54
CA GLU A 206 14.43 -6.27 -23.93
C GLU A 206 12.98 -6.51 -24.36
N GLN A 207 12.71 -7.64 -25.02
CA GLN A 207 11.37 -8.01 -25.45
C GLN A 207 10.49 -8.39 -24.26
N GLU A 208 10.98 -9.19 -23.32
CA GLU A 208 10.25 -9.54 -22.09
C GLU A 208 9.98 -8.31 -21.22
N GLN A 209 10.94 -7.37 -21.14
CA GLN A 209 10.76 -6.09 -20.46
C GLN A 209 9.66 -5.24 -21.11
N LYS A 210 9.61 -5.22 -22.45
CA LYS A 210 8.57 -4.52 -23.20
C LYS A 210 7.21 -5.17 -22.99
N ASP A 211 7.13 -6.50 -23.02
CA ASP A 211 5.88 -7.24 -22.83
C ASP A 211 5.34 -7.05 -21.41
N LYS A 212 6.23 -7.07 -20.41
CA LYS A 212 5.88 -6.76 -19.02
C LYS A 212 5.41 -5.32 -18.86
N PHE A 213 6.10 -4.35 -19.46
CA PHE A 213 5.66 -2.95 -19.48
C PHE A 213 4.28 -2.80 -20.11
N ASN A 214 4.03 -3.45 -21.25
CA ASN A 214 2.73 -3.40 -21.92
C ASN A 214 1.62 -4.06 -21.09
N ALA A 215 1.93 -5.17 -20.40
CA ALA A 215 0.98 -5.83 -19.50
C ALA A 215 0.53 -4.93 -18.34
N LEU A 216 1.37 -3.97 -17.91
CA LEU A 216 0.98 -2.96 -16.92
C LEU A 216 -0.09 -2.01 -17.42
N LEU A 217 -0.15 -1.75 -18.72
CA LEU A 217 -1.09 -0.79 -19.29
C LEU A 217 -2.43 -1.48 -19.50
N ARG A 218 -3.52 -0.75 -19.26
CA ARG A 218 -4.85 -1.22 -19.65
C ARG A 218 -4.87 -1.32 -21.17
N ASN A 219 -5.07 -2.53 -21.68
CA ASN A 219 -5.31 -2.76 -23.09
C ASN A 219 -6.81 -2.59 -23.34
N ASP A 220 -7.16 -1.67 -24.24
CA ASP A 220 -8.53 -1.43 -24.70
C ASP A 220 -9.03 -2.59 -25.58
#